data_AF-A0A1G2EQ23-F1
#
_entry.id   AF-A0A1G2EQ23-F1
#
_cell.length_a   1.000
_cell.length_b   1.000
_cell.length_c   1.000
_cell.angle_alpha   90.00
_cell.angle_beta   90.00
_cell.angle_gamma   90.00
#
_symmetry.space_group_name_H-M   'P 1'
#
loop_
_entity.id
_entity.type
_entity.pdbx_description
1 polymer ?
#
loop_
_entity_poly.entity_id
_entity_poly.type
_entity_poly.pdbx_seq_one_letter_code
_entity_poly.pdbx_strand_id
1 'polypeptide(L)'
;MAEEVINNNTEKPPKPEKVSAKKKGGWFKKIPANVLLSPGGLILIIFAAMMEILDLIPLPLLDQIWELPLELIFIALLCFIAKVPLKASLAPFILERIPLLSDILPTWVLRMFF
;
A
#
# COMPACT_ATOMS: atom_id res chain seq x y z
N MET A 1 -2.48 -62.39 -30.26
CA MET A 1 -1.83 -61.93 -29.03
C MET A 1 -1.65 -60.43 -29.15
N ALA A 2 -2.00 -59.71 -28.09
CA ALA A 2 -2.45 -58.32 -28.09
C ALA A 2 -1.37 -57.30 -28.51
N GLU A 3 -1.79 -56.31 -29.30
CA GLU A 3 -1.08 -55.04 -29.49
C GLU A 3 -1.33 -54.15 -28.26
N GLU A 4 -0.29 -53.90 -27.47
CA GLU A 4 -0.33 -52.92 -26.38
C GLU A 4 -0.33 -51.50 -26.95
N VAL A 5 -1.48 -50.83 -26.86
CA VAL A 5 -1.60 -49.39 -27.11
C VAL A 5 -1.09 -48.65 -25.88
N ILE A 6 0.18 -48.24 -25.90
CA ILE A 6 0.78 -47.40 -24.86
C ILE A 6 0.30 -45.96 -25.05
N ASN A 7 -0.70 -45.56 -24.26
CA ASN A 7 -1.25 -44.21 -24.22
C ASN A 7 -0.35 -43.29 -23.37
N ASN A 8 0.57 -42.57 -24.01
CA ASN A 8 1.43 -41.57 -23.37
C ASN A 8 0.66 -40.26 -23.10
N ASN A 9 -0.25 -40.27 -22.13
CA ASN A 9 -0.79 -39.04 -21.55
C ASN A 9 0.31 -38.38 -20.71
N THR A 10 1.06 -37.49 -21.34
CA THR A 10 2.00 -36.58 -20.68
C THR A 10 1.18 -35.51 -19.94
N GLU A 11 0.87 -35.77 -18.67
CA GLU A 11 0.43 -34.73 -17.74
C GLU A 11 1.53 -33.66 -17.66
N LYS A 12 1.29 -32.56 -18.35
CA LYS A 12 2.11 -31.37 -18.31
C LYS A 12 2.04 -30.83 -16.87
N PRO A 13 3.16 -30.71 -16.13
CA PRO A 13 3.11 -30.22 -14.76
C PRO A 13 2.49 -28.82 -14.75
N PRO A 14 1.63 -28.50 -13.77
CA PRO A 14 0.98 -27.19 -13.69
C PRO A 14 2.08 -26.12 -13.69
N LYS A 15 2.01 -25.21 -14.66
CA LYS A 15 2.93 -24.06 -14.75
C LYS A 15 2.94 -23.39 -13.37
N PRO A 16 4.11 -23.19 -12.74
CA PRO A 16 4.17 -22.42 -11.52
C PRO A 16 3.58 -21.05 -11.83
N GLU A 17 2.50 -20.71 -11.11
CA GLU A 17 1.94 -19.36 -11.14
C GLU A 17 3.09 -18.39 -10.99
N LYS A 18 3.25 -17.54 -12.01
CA LYS A 18 4.27 -16.50 -12.01
C LYS A 18 3.97 -15.60 -10.83
N VAL A 19 4.66 -15.84 -9.70
CA VAL A 19 4.74 -14.92 -8.58
C VAL A 19 5.16 -13.59 -9.18
N SER A 20 4.18 -12.69 -9.27
CA SER A 20 4.29 -11.43 -9.98
C SER A 20 5.58 -10.72 -9.54
N ALA A 21 6.42 -10.44 -10.52
CA ALA A 21 7.72 -9.83 -10.34
C ALA A 21 7.68 -8.72 -9.28
N LYS A 22 8.53 -8.85 -8.24
CA LYS A 22 8.87 -7.78 -7.31
C LYS A 22 9.29 -6.55 -8.15
N LYS A 23 8.37 -5.61 -8.37
CA LYS A 23 8.72 -4.29 -8.91
C LYS A 23 9.70 -3.66 -7.92
N LYS A 24 10.90 -3.35 -8.41
CA LYS A 24 11.96 -2.63 -7.69
C LYS A 24 11.39 -1.36 -7.07
N GLY A 25 11.81 -1.06 -5.84
CA GLY A 25 11.31 0.06 -5.04
C GLY A 25 11.44 1.39 -5.77
N GLY A 26 10.31 1.88 -6.27
CA GLY A 26 10.14 3.26 -6.70
C GLY A 26 9.79 4.16 -5.51
N TRP A 27 9.86 5.47 -5.75
CA TRP A 27 9.42 6.51 -4.82
C TRP A 27 7.91 6.52 -4.61
N PHE A 28 7.18 5.85 -5.50
CA PHE A 28 5.75 5.58 -5.42
C PHE A 28 5.54 4.09 -5.66
N LYS A 29 4.83 3.43 -4.76
CA LYS A 29 4.50 2.01 -4.88
C LYS A 29 3.05 1.83 -4.53
N LYS A 30 2.21 1.89 -5.57
CA LYS A 30 0.81 1.50 -5.50
C LYS A 30 0.61 0.18 -4.73
N ILE A 31 -0.27 0.24 -3.74
CA ILE A 31 -0.71 -0.91 -2.96
C ILE A 31 -1.66 -1.74 -3.83
N PRO A 32 -1.45 -3.06 -3.98
CA PRO A 32 -2.34 -3.87 -4.80
C PRO A 32 -3.71 -4.00 -4.12
N ALA A 33 -4.79 -3.93 -4.92
CA ALA A 33 -6.17 -3.82 -4.42
C ALA A 33 -6.59 -4.99 -3.51
N ASN A 34 -6.06 -6.20 -3.74
CA ASN A 34 -6.28 -7.36 -2.89
C ASN A 34 -5.75 -7.18 -1.46
N VAL A 35 -4.67 -6.42 -1.29
CA VAL A 35 -4.11 -6.08 0.03
C VAL A 35 -4.90 -4.92 0.64
N LEU A 36 -5.30 -3.93 -0.16
CA LEU A 36 -6.09 -2.79 0.29
C LEU A 36 -7.49 -3.21 0.79
N LEU A 37 -8.12 -4.19 0.14
CA LEU A 37 -9.42 -4.75 0.51
C LEU A 37 -9.33 -5.86 1.57
N SER A 38 -8.12 -6.23 2.00
CA SER A 38 -7.94 -7.18 3.10
C SER A 38 -8.35 -6.54 4.45
N PRO A 39 -8.60 -7.34 5.50
CA PRO A 39 -8.89 -6.79 6.83
C PRO A 39 -7.83 -5.79 7.32
N GLY A 40 -6.55 -6.04 7.03
CA GLY A 40 -5.47 -5.11 7.35
C GLY A 40 -5.50 -3.84 6.50
N GLY A 41 -5.83 -3.95 5.21
CA GLY A 41 -5.97 -2.81 4.32
C GLY A 41 -7.15 -1.90 4.72
N LEU A 42 -8.25 -2.49 5.19
CA LEU A 42 -9.37 -1.73 5.76
C LEU A 42 -8.95 -0.93 7.00
N ILE A 43 -8.12 -1.50 7.88
CA ILE A 43 -7.56 -0.76 9.02
C ILE A 43 -6.74 0.44 8.54
N LEU A 44 -5.93 0.28 7.48
CA LEU A 44 -5.20 1.40 6.88
C LEU A 44 -6.15 2.48 6.35
N ILE A 45 -7.21 2.10 5.63
CA ILE A 45 -8.21 3.05 5.11
C ILE A 45 -8.90 3.80 6.24
N ILE A 46 -9.34 3.09 7.28
CA ILE A 46 -10.03 3.71 8.43
C ILE A 46 -9.08 4.65 9.17
N PHE A 47 -7.83 4.24 9.41
CA PHE A 47 -6.85 5.06 10.09
C PHE A 47 -6.51 6.32 9.27
N ALA A 48 -6.35 6.16 7.96
CA ALA A 48 -6.11 7.28 7.05
C ALA A 48 -7.28 8.27 7.04
N ALA A 49 -8.52 7.79 6.98
CA ALA A 49 -9.71 8.63 7.06
C ALA A 49 -9.83 9.33 8.42
N MET A 50 -9.45 8.66 9.51
CA MET A 50 -9.42 9.27 10.84
C MET A 50 -8.40 10.41 10.92
N MET A 51 -7.21 10.26 10.34
CA MET A 51 -6.22 11.34 10.28
C MET A 51 -6.75 12.54 9.48
N GLU A 52 -7.41 12.31 8.34
CA GLU A 52 -8.03 13.38 7.54
C GLU A 52 -9.08 14.17 8.35
N ILE A 53 -9.86 13.48 9.17
CA ILE A 53 -10.88 14.13 10.03
C ILE A 53 -10.23 14.97 11.12
N LEU A 54 -9.07 14.54 11.63
CA LEU A 54 -8.32 15.30 12.63
C LEU A 54 -7.67 16.54 12.00
N ASP A 55 -7.16 16.42 10.77
CA ASP A 55 -6.52 17.50 10.01
C ASP A 55 -7.51 18.62 9.61
N LEU A 56 -8.81 18.31 9.54
CA LEU A 56 -9.87 19.30 9.33
C LEU A 56 -10.00 20.32 10.48
N ILE A 57 -9.36 20.10 11.63
CA ILE A 57 -9.40 21.03 12.77
C ILE A 57 -8.17 21.95 12.68
N PRO A 58 -8.30 23.20 12.17
CA PRO A 58 -7.14 24.05 11.93
C PRO A 58 -6.49 24.49 13.25
N LEU A 59 -5.42 23.82 13.67
CA LEU A 59 -4.66 24.11 14.88
C LEU A 59 -3.18 24.35 14.54
N PRO A 60 -2.79 25.58 14.16
CA PRO A 60 -1.52 25.87 13.49
C PRO A 60 -0.24 25.51 14.28
N LEU A 61 -0.32 25.28 15.58
CA LEU A 61 0.81 24.87 16.43
C LEU A 61 0.69 23.46 17.00
N LEU A 62 -0.53 22.92 17.13
CA LEU A 62 -0.75 21.57 17.65
C LEU A 62 -0.85 20.52 16.55
N ASP A 63 -1.26 20.90 15.34
CA ASP A 63 -1.38 19.97 14.21
C ASP A 63 -0.08 19.22 14.01
N GLN A 64 1.03 19.95 13.82
CA GLN A 64 2.30 19.31 13.53
C GLN A 64 2.84 18.41 14.66
N ILE A 65 2.42 18.63 15.91
CA ILE A 65 2.83 17.82 17.07
C ILE A 65 2.08 16.48 17.08
N TRP A 66 0.82 16.43 16.64
CA TRP A 66 0.01 15.21 16.65
C TRP A 66 -0.04 14.50 15.29
N GLU A 67 -0.03 15.25 14.20
CA GLU A 67 0.01 14.78 12.82
C GLU A 67 1.26 13.94 12.57
N LEU A 68 2.46 14.44 12.95
CA LEU A 68 3.71 13.75 12.67
C LEU A 68 3.83 12.36 13.35
N PRO A 69 3.47 12.18 14.63
CA PRO A 69 3.34 10.85 15.24
C PRO A 69 2.29 9.96 14.57
N LEU A 70 1.11 10.48 14.28
CA LEU A 70 0.02 9.73 13.65
C LEU A 70 0.44 9.23 12.27
N GLU A 71 1.07 10.09 11.48
CA GLU A 71 1.57 9.76 10.16
C GLU A 71 2.69 8.72 10.22
N LEU A 72 3.58 8.80 11.21
CA LEU A 72 4.63 7.80 11.43
C LEU A 72 4.03 6.42 11.77
N ILE A 73 2.99 6.39 12.61
CA ILE A 73 2.23 5.16 12.90
C ILE A 73 1.60 4.63 11.61
N PHE A 74 1.00 5.50 10.81
CA PHE A 74 0.41 5.11 9.53
C PHE A 74 1.45 4.49 8.58
N ILE A 75 2.63 5.11 8.45
CA ILE A 75 3.74 4.57 7.65
C ILE A 75 4.17 3.20 8.17
N ALA A 76 4.28 3.04 9.50
CA ALA A 76 4.65 1.76 10.11
C ALA A 76 3.62 0.67 9.78
N LEU A 77 2.32 0.98 9.90
CA LEU A 77 1.23 0.07 9.52
C LEU A 77 1.28 -0.26 8.03
N LEU A 78 1.54 0.73 7.16
CA LEU A 78 1.65 0.56 5.71
C LEU A 78 2.82 -0.37 5.34
N CYS A 79 3.97 -0.20 6.01
CA CYS A 79 5.12 -1.09 5.85
C CYS A 79 4.83 -2.51 6.35
N PHE A 80 4.12 -2.66 7.47
CA PHE A 80 3.82 -3.97 8.05
C PHE A 80 2.77 -4.75 7.26
N ILE A 81 1.65 -4.11 6.95
CA ILE A 81 0.49 -4.74 6.31
C ILE A 81 0.69 -4.84 4.79
N ALA A 82 1.03 -3.72 4.15
CA ALA A 82 1.13 -3.64 2.69
C ALA A 82 2.53 -3.97 2.15
N LYS A 83 3.51 -4.23 3.02
CA LYS A 83 4.91 -4.52 2.65
C LYS A 83 5.46 -3.48 1.65
N VAL A 84 5.06 -2.23 1.87
CA VAL A 84 5.54 -1.07 1.12
C VAL A 84 6.88 -0.64 1.73
N PRO A 85 7.93 -0.41 0.93
CA PRO A 85 9.21 0.05 1.47
C PRO A 85 9.07 1.48 1.99
N LEU A 86 9.72 1.80 3.12
CA LEU A 86 9.73 3.15 3.71
C LEU A 86 10.11 4.25 2.70
N LYS A 87 10.98 3.93 1.74
CA LYS A 87 11.39 4.85 0.66
C LYS A 87 10.21 5.31 -0.21
N ALA A 88 9.20 4.47 -0.41
CA ALA A 88 7.99 4.83 -1.16
C ALA A 88 7.01 5.67 -0.34
N SER A 89 7.14 5.69 1.00
CA SER A 89 6.35 6.53 1.88
C SER A 89 6.98 7.92 2.10
N LEU A 90 8.26 8.09 1.73
CA LEU A 90 8.99 9.34 1.96
C LEU A 90 8.52 10.50 1.08
N ALA A 91 8.21 10.24 -0.19
CA ALA A 91 7.69 11.30 -1.07
C ALA A 91 6.32 11.83 -0.60
N PRO A 92 5.33 10.97 -0.30
CA PRO A 92 4.08 11.40 0.31
C PRO A 92 4.28 12.16 1.63
N PHE A 93 5.22 11.73 2.48
CA PHE A 93 5.55 12.40 3.74
C PHE A 93 6.07 13.83 3.52
N ILE A 94 6.97 14.02 2.54
CA ILE A 94 7.49 15.36 2.22
C ILE A 94 6.40 16.24 1.59
N LEU A 95 5.54 15.67 0.74
CA LEU A 95 4.45 16.41 0.09
C LEU A 95 3.44 16.95 1.11
N GLU A 96 3.17 16.20 2.18
CA GLU A 96 2.27 16.65 3.25
C GLU A 96 2.80 17.87 4.01
N ARG A 97 4.12 18.07 4.04
CA ARG A 97 4.73 19.26 4.66
C ARG A 97 4.62 20.53 3.82
N ILE A 98 4.03 20.45 2.64
CA ILE A 98 3.76 21.61 1.79
C ILE A 98 2.28 21.96 1.95
N PRO A 99 1.93 23.06 2.65
CA PRO A 99 0.53 23.41 2.98
C PRO A 99 -0.39 23.47 1.76
N LEU A 100 0.14 23.92 0.61
CA LEU A 100 -0.59 24.00 -0.65
C LEU A 100 -1.00 22.62 -1.21
N LEU A 101 -0.24 21.57 -0.91
CA LEU A 101 -0.47 20.21 -1.43
C LEU A 101 -1.32 19.38 -0.47
N SER A 102 -1.14 19.54 0.84
CA SER A 102 -1.98 18.90 1.86
C SER A 102 -3.43 19.36 1.76
N ASP A 103 -3.68 20.65 1.50
CA ASP A 103 -5.03 21.21 1.37
C ASP A 103 -5.82 20.66 0.16
N ILE A 104 -5.13 20.22 -0.89
CA ILE A 104 -5.77 19.84 -2.16
C ILE A 104 -5.95 18.33 -2.26
N LEU A 105 -5.05 17.55 -1.66
CA LEU A 105 -4.99 16.11 -1.89
C LEU A 105 -4.68 15.37 -0.59
N PRO A 106 -5.60 14.49 -0.14
CA PRO A 106 -5.35 13.64 1.01
C PRO A 106 -4.11 12.79 0.75
N THR A 107 -3.00 13.02 1.47
CA THR A 107 -1.71 12.41 1.08
C THR A 107 -1.69 10.89 1.25
N TRP A 108 -2.62 10.35 2.03
CA TRP A 108 -2.86 8.92 2.15
C TRP A 108 -3.45 8.31 0.87
N VAL A 109 -4.24 9.06 0.08
CA VAL A 109 -4.74 8.60 -1.23
C VAL A 109 -3.57 8.39 -2.17
N LEU A 110 -2.58 9.29 -2.16
CA LEU A 110 -1.34 9.13 -2.93
C LEU A 110 -0.61 7.84 -2.50
N ARG A 111 -0.50 7.55 -1.21
CA ARG A 111 0.17 6.33 -0.70
C ARG A 111 -0.56 5.03 -1.05
N MET A 112 -1.89 5.06 -1.11
CA MET A 112 -2.69 3.87 -1.39
C MET A 112 -2.84 3.59 -2.88
N PHE A 113 -2.96 4.64 -3.71
CA PHE A 113 -3.41 4.51 -5.09
C PHE A 113 -2.35 4.82 -6.16
N PHE A 114 -1.24 5.48 -5.82
CA PHE A 114 -0.16 5.86 -6.74
C PHE A 114 1.21 5.24 -6.32
#